data_AF-A0A382J7M3-F1
#
_entry.id   AF-A0A382J7M3-F1
#
_cell.length_a   1.000
_cell.length_b   1.000
_cell.length_c   1.000
_cell.angle_alpha   90.00
_cell.angle_beta   90.00
_cell.angle_gamma   90.00
#
_symmetry.space_group_name_H-M   'P 1'
#
loop_
_entity.id
_entity.type
_entity.pdbx_description
1 polymer ?
#
loop_
_entity_poly.entity_id
_entity_poly.type
_entity_poly.pdbx_seq_one_letter_code
_entity_poly.pdbx_strand_id
1 'polypeptide(L)'
;EWIACQNWCTGKIGTTGLSYAGWTQWAAASETPPHLSCMISTSAAGRWQQEIPYTYGVFQLYFGWWVYLVRRRITEMHGLEEHDWEAILQRLPLSSIGEFMNPTGETWQDMLDHDTLDDHWKSLRFDERYADIDIPCLHVTGWYDMEDLTGAFHHYEHMMEASPARNNQRLIVGPWSHINCRWPHSSYGGIEFGSEAAIDMDEVHLRWFDYWLKGKQNGVPDDPPVKIFEPGKNAWLHTDRWPLGDKEKLLFLRFDGKTGGLSDAPPPVDDPEQSYRYNPVDPAPTRMDIKKYPLEDIPLDQTPVESRPDVLIYSSEALLRELVLSGWPHLEIYAASSCEDTEWHVKIT
;
A
#
# COMPACT_ATOMS: atom_id res chain seq x y z
N GLU A 1 -20.65 20.88 -3.45
CA GLU A 1 -21.56 22.05 -3.54
C GLU A 1 -22.43 22.07 -4.79
N TRP A 2 -21.90 22.28 -6.00
CA TRP A 2 -22.75 22.40 -7.21
C TRP A 2 -23.74 21.23 -7.40
N ILE A 3 -23.26 19.98 -7.23
CA ILE A 3 -24.10 18.76 -7.33
C ILE A 3 -25.26 18.80 -6.32
N ALA A 4 -24.99 19.23 -5.09
CA ALA A 4 -25.96 19.23 -4.00
C ALA A 4 -27.11 20.23 -4.23
N CYS A 5 -26.88 21.28 -5.00
CA CYS A 5 -27.90 22.29 -5.34
C CYS A 5 -28.79 21.91 -6.53
N GLN A 6 -28.56 20.77 -7.18
CA GLN A 6 -29.34 20.39 -8.35
C GLN A 6 -30.70 19.80 -7.95
N ASN A 7 -31.75 20.05 -8.73
CA ASN A 7 -33.11 19.58 -8.44
C ASN A 7 -33.26 18.04 -8.40
N TRP A 8 -32.30 17.32 -8.97
CA TRP A 8 -32.25 15.86 -8.97
C TRP A 8 -31.42 15.29 -7.80
N CYS A 9 -30.77 16.14 -7.01
CA CYS A 9 -29.99 15.74 -5.84
C CYS A 9 -30.79 15.94 -4.55
N THR A 10 -30.64 15.02 -3.60
CA THR A 10 -31.26 15.10 -2.27
C THR A 10 -30.50 16.03 -1.31
N GLY A 11 -29.39 16.63 -1.76
CA GLY A 11 -28.43 17.35 -0.93
C GLY A 11 -27.42 16.44 -0.22
N LYS A 12 -27.53 15.11 -0.33
CA LYS A 12 -26.55 14.16 0.20
C LYS A 12 -25.63 13.62 -0.90
N ILE A 13 -24.33 13.78 -0.72
CA ILE A 13 -23.30 13.32 -1.65
C ILE A 13 -22.51 12.19 -1.01
N GLY A 14 -22.34 11.09 -1.73
CA GLY A 14 -21.36 10.06 -1.41
C GLY A 14 -20.29 9.98 -2.48
N THR A 15 -19.07 9.62 -2.10
CA THR A 15 -17.95 9.44 -3.03
C THR A 15 -17.40 8.02 -2.97
N THR A 16 -16.82 7.57 -4.06
CA THR A 16 -16.05 6.32 -4.14
C THR A 16 -14.98 6.45 -5.23
N GLY A 17 -13.88 5.72 -5.09
CA GLY A 17 -12.76 5.78 -6.02
C GLY A 17 -11.61 4.90 -5.56
N LEU A 18 -10.92 4.32 -6.54
CA LEU A 18 -9.70 3.52 -6.38
C LEU A 18 -8.46 4.41 -6.56
N SER A 19 -7.38 4.16 -5.80
CA SER A 19 -6.08 4.80 -6.03
C SER A 19 -6.13 6.32 -5.94
N TYR A 20 -5.68 7.01 -6.98
CA TYR A 20 -5.78 8.47 -7.13
C TYR A 20 -7.22 8.99 -6.96
N ALA A 21 -8.22 8.25 -7.44
CA ALA A 21 -9.62 8.61 -7.21
C ALA A 21 -10.02 8.41 -5.74
N GLY A 22 -9.34 7.53 -5.00
CA GLY A 22 -9.39 7.44 -3.54
C GLY A 22 -8.76 8.66 -2.86
N TRP A 23 -7.55 9.07 -3.26
CA TRP A 23 -6.86 10.25 -2.72
C TRP A 23 -7.68 11.54 -2.92
N THR A 24 -8.32 11.72 -4.08
CA THR A 24 -9.15 12.92 -4.32
C THR A 24 -10.38 12.98 -3.40
N GLN A 25 -10.87 11.86 -2.87
CA GLN A 25 -11.92 11.88 -1.84
C GLN A 25 -11.41 12.50 -0.54
N TRP A 26 -10.18 12.18 -0.13
CA TRP A 26 -9.55 12.77 1.05
C TRP A 26 -9.26 14.25 0.86
N ALA A 27 -8.80 14.65 -0.33
CA ALA A 27 -8.67 16.06 -0.68
C ALA A 27 -10.00 16.81 -0.51
N ALA A 28 -11.09 16.26 -1.06
CA ALA A 28 -12.43 16.84 -0.93
C ALA A 28 -12.93 16.85 0.53
N ALA A 29 -12.75 15.76 1.27
CA ALA A 29 -13.17 15.64 2.67
C ALA A 29 -12.44 16.62 3.59
N SER A 30 -11.17 16.89 3.31
CA SER A 30 -10.33 17.80 4.08
C SER A 30 -10.78 19.27 4.02
N GLU A 31 -11.62 19.61 3.04
CA GLU A 31 -12.23 20.94 2.91
C GLU A 31 -13.58 21.03 3.68
N THR A 32 -13.96 19.98 4.40
CA THR A 32 -15.19 19.90 5.22
C THR A 32 -16.49 20.29 4.49
N PRO A 33 -16.75 19.78 3.27
CA PRO A 33 -17.92 20.18 2.50
C PRO A 33 -19.22 19.74 3.17
N PRO A 34 -20.20 20.65 3.38
CA PRO A 34 -21.38 20.38 4.21
C PRO A 34 -22.33 19.31 3.64
N HIS A 35 -22.20 18.98 2.35
CA HIS A 35 -23.07 18.02 1.67
C HIS A 35 -22.42 16.62 1.51
N LEU A 36 -21.14 16.44 1.86
CA LEU A 36 -20.49 15.13 1.81
C LEU A 36 -20.93 14.29 3.01
N SER A 37 -21.69 13.23 2.72
CA SER A 37 -22.39 12.42 3.72
C SER A 37 -21.68 11.11 4.06
N CYS A 38 -20.90 10.56 3.13
CA CYS A 38 -20.10 9.34 3.34
C CYS A 38 -19.09 9.13 2.21
N MET A 39 -18.07 8.32 2.47
CA MET A 39 -17.03 7.94 1.50
C MET A 39 -16.87 6.42 1.43
N ILE A 40 -16.38 5.93 0.29
CA ILE A 40 -15.77 4.61 0.17
C ILE A 40 -14.38 4.80 -0.45
N SER A 41 -13.35 4.75 0.38
CA SER A 41 -11.96 4.94 -0.05
C SER A 41 -11.33 3.59 -0.33
N THR A 42 -10.98 3.32 -1.59
CA THR A 42 -10.38 2.05 -2.01
C THR A 42 -8.93 2.29 -2.40
N SER A 43 -7.99 1.63 -1.72
CA SER A 43 -6.53 1.69 -1.98
C SER A 43 -6.04 3.11 -2.26
N ALA A 44 -6.31 4.03 -1.35
CA ALA A 44 -5.95 5.44 -1.55
C ALA A 44 -4.55 5.71 -1.01
N ALA A 45 -3.68 6.28 -1.84
CA ALA A 45 -2.42 6.85 -1.40
C ALA A 45 -2.64 7.85 -0.26
N GLY A 46 -1.85 7.75 0.80
CA GLY A 46 -2.00 8.60 1.98
C GLY A 46 -0.70 9.15 2.52
N ARG A 47 0.43 8.55 2.13
CA ARG A 47 1.75 8.83 2.68
C ARG A 47 2.73 9.30 1.60
N TRP A 48 2.33 10.29 0.79
CA TRP A 48 3.17 10.85 -0.29
C TRP A 48 4.63 11.06 0.15
N GLN A 49 5.60 10.61 -0.65
CA GLN A 49 7.05 10.45 -0.38
C GLN A 49 7.47 9.24 0.49
N GLN A 50 6.59 8.68 1.31
CA GLN A 50 6.91 7.49 2.12
C GLN A 50 6.26 6.20 1.61
N GLU A 51 5.30 6.33 0.69
CA GLU A 51 4.63 5.24 0.00
C GLU A 51 4.87 5.35 -1.52
N ILE A 52 4.37 6.44 -2.11
CA ILE A 52 4.58 6.83 -3.50
C ILE A 52 5.02 8.30 -3.59
N PRO A 53 5.88 8.68 -4.54
CA PRO A 53 6.60 7.79 -5.46
C PRO A 53 7.90 7.27 -4.84
N TYR A 54 8.12 7.51 -3.55
CA TYR A 54 9.26 7.01 -2.78
C TYR A 54 8.75 6.11 -1.66
N THR A 55 9.52 5.08 -1.32
CA THR A 55 9.30 4.27 -0.11
C THR A 55 10.51 4.40 0.79
N TYR A 56 10.32 4.99 1.98
CA TYR A 56 11.40 5.25 2.94
C TYR A 56 12.65 5.93 2.32
N GLY A 57 12.45 6.84 1.35
CA GLY A 57 13.53 7.57 0.66
C GLY A 57 14.08 6.89 -0.61
N VAL A 58 13.65 5.68 -0.94
CA VAL A 58 14.01 5.01 -2.20
C VAL A 58 13.00 5.33 -3.29
N PHE A 59 13.45 5.87 -4.42
CA PHE A 59 12.57 6.24 -5.54
C PHE A 59 12.03 5.00 -6.26
N GLN A 60 10.71 4.86 -6.29
CA GLN A 60 10.04 3.75 -6.94
C GLN A 60 9.90 4.00 -8.45
N LEU A 61 10.85 3.49 -9.24
CA LEU A 61 10.89 3.70 -10.69
C LEU A 61 9.62 3.22 -11.42
N TYR A 62 8.87 2.25 -10.86
CA TYR A 62 7.61 1.79 -11.45
C TYR A 62 6.57 2.92 -11.55
N PHE A 63 6.67 3.96 -10.70
CA PHE A 63 5.77 5.11 -10.74
C PHE A 63 5.87 5.87 -12.07
N GLY A 64 6.94 5.67 -12.84
CA GLY A 64 7.06 6.10 -14.22
C GLY A 64 5.91 5.64 -15.12
N TRP A 65 5.31 4.46 -14.88
CA TRP A 65 4.12 4.03 -15.62
C TRP A 65 2.93 4.94 -15.38
N TRP A 66 2.69 5.33 -14.12
CA TRP A 66 1.59 6.25 -13.80
C TRP A 66 1.84 7.62 -14.44
N VAL A 67 3.06 8.14 -14.34
CA VAL A 67 3.44 9.42 -14.97
C VAL A 67 3.26 9.37 -16.49
N TYR A 68 3.62 8.26 -17.12
CA TYR A 68 3.39 8.02 -18.54
C TYR A 68 1.90 7.94 -18.87
N LEU A 69 1.11 7.21 -18.08
CA LEU A 69 -0.31 7.01 -18.28
C LEU A 69 -1.06 8.35 -18.32
N VAL A 70 -0.70 9.30 -17.45
CA VAL A 70 -1.35 10.62 -17.36
C VAL A 70 -0.60 11.73 -18.11
N ARG A 71 0.40 11.37 -18.93
CA ARG A 71 1.24 12.33 -19.66
C ARG A 71 0.39 13.25 -20.54
N ARG A 72 0.88 14.47 -20.77
CA ARG A 72 0.29 15.42 -21.75
C ARG A 72 -1.23 15.65 -21.61
N ARG A 73 -1.80 15.43 -20.43
CA ARG A 73 -3.24 15.51 -20.13
C ARG A 73 -4.10 14.55 -20.95
N ILE A 74 -3.54 13.40 -21.30
CA ILE A 74 -4.26 12.28 -21.92
C ILE A 74 -4.17 11.04 -21.02
N THR A 75 -4.96 10.01 -21.34
CA THR A 75 -4.82 8.67 -20.75
C THR A 75 -4.18 7.75 -21.79
N GLU A 76 -2.89 7.48 -21.65
CA GLU A 76 -2.07 6.75 -22.61
C GLU A 76 -1.92 5.26 -22.22
N MET A 77 -2.99 4.49 -22.41
CA MET A 77 -2.97 3.04 -22.13
C MET A 77 -2.20 2.24 -23.18
N HIS A 78 -2.33 2.62 -24.46
CA HIS A 78 -1.79 1.82 -25.56
C HIS A 78 -0.26 1.77 -25.53
N GLY A 79 0.38 2.91 -25.28
CA GLY A 79 1.83 2.97 -25.17
C GLY A 79 2.41 2.17 -23.99
N LEU A 80 1.65 1.90 -22.93
CA LEU A 80 2.15 1.10 -21.81
C LEU A 80 2.53 -0.33 -22.25
N GLU A 81 1.86 -0.89 -23.25
CA GLU A 81 2.11 -2.27 -23.69
C GLU A 81 3.18 -2.37 -24.81
N GLU A 82 3.42 -1.28 -25.54
CA GLU A 82 4.26 -1.30 -26.75
C GLU A 82 5.74 -0.99 -26.47
N HIS A 83 6.05 -0.33 -25.35
CA HIS A 83 7.39 0.13 -25.05
C HIS A 83 8.25 -0.94 -24.35
N ASP A 84 9.56 -0.86 -24.59
CA ASP A 84 10.54 -1.62 -23.83
C ASP A 84 10.81 -0.94 -22.48
N TRP A 85 9.93 -1.21 -21.52
CA TRP A 85 10.03 -0.67 -20.16
C TRP A 85 11.30 -1.07 -19.43
N GLU A 86 11.90 -2.21 -19.78
CA GLU A 86 13.16 -2.64 -19.19
C GLU A 86 14.27 -1.67 -19.58
N ALA A 87 14.38 -1.40 -20.88
CA ALA A 87 15.35 -0.46 -21.40
C ALA A 87 15.08 0.98 -20.96
N ILE A 88 13.81 1.35 -20.76
CA ILE A 88 13.44 2.71 -20.31
C ILE A 88 13.79 2.93 -18.85
N LEU A 89 13.43 2.01 -17.95
CA LEU A 89 13.65 2.18 -16.51
C LEU A 89 15.13 2.05 -16.11
N GLN A 90 15.98 1.50 -16.99
CA GLN A 90 17.43 1.44 -16.81
C GLN A 90 18.20 2.66 -17.35
N ARG A 91 17.52 3.69 -17.87
CA ARG A 91 18.20 4.88 -18.41
C ARG A 91 18.82 5.73 -17.30
N LEU A 92 20.03 6.23 -17.59
CA LEU A 92 20.76 7.17 -16.73
C LEU A 92 21.20 8.41 -17.53
N PRO A 93 21.19 9.61 -16.92
CA PRO A 93 20.68 9.92 -15.57
C PRO A 93 19.16 9.75 -15.47
N LEU A 94 18.59 9.69 -14.25
CA LEU A 94 17.14 9.46 -14.04
C LEU A 94 16.24 10.52 -14.71
N SER A 95 16.76 11.72 -14.97
CA SER A 95 16.04 12.74 -15.76
C SER A 95 15.72 12.28 -17.19
N SER A 96 16.53 11.39 -17.78
CA SER A 96 16.28 10.82 -19.12
C SER A 96 15.07 9.88 -19.17
N ILE A 97 14.66 9.33 -18.02
CA ILE A 97 13.38 8.61 -17.88
C ILE A 97 12.24 9.63 -17.97
N GLY A 98 12.34 10.74 -17.23
CA GLY A 98 11.37 11.85 -17.26
C GLY A 98 11.18 12.47 -18.65
N GLU A 99 12.25 12.66 -19.41
CA GLU A 99 12.19 13.13 -20.81
C GLU A 99 11.33 12.21 -21.68
N PHE A 100 11.44 10.89 -21.48
CA PHE A 100 10.61 9.91 -22.18
C PHE A 100 9.15 9.95 -21.72
N MET A 101 8.92 10.01 -20.40
CA MET A 101 7.58 10.13 -19.83
C MET A 101 6.86 11.36 -20.37
N ASN A 102 7.60 12.47 -20.54
CA ASN A 102 7.07 13.75 -21.03
C ASN A 102 5.79 14.15 -20.25
N PRO A 103 5.92 14.29 -18.92
CA PRO A 103 4.78 14.60 -18.07
C PRO A 103 4.17 15.96 -18.43
N THR A 104 2.96 16.19 -17.93
CA THR A 104 2.42 17.55 -17.93
C THR A 104 3.07 18.34 -16.81
N GLY A 105 3.69 19.48 -17.11
CA GLY A 105 4.32 20.31 -16.10
C GLY A 105 5.61 19.68 -15.56
N GLU A 106 5.91 19.91 -14.29
CA GLU A 106 7.19 19.57 -13.66
C GLU A 106 7.14 18.26 -12.86
N THR A 107 6.05 17.46 -12.95
CA THR A 107 5.81 16.28 -12.10
C THR A 107 7.01 15.36 -11.89
N TRP A 108 7.76 15.01 -12.94
CA TRP A 108 8.95 14.15 -12.78
C TRP A 108 10.13 14.89 -12.17
N GLN A 109 10.29 16.18 -12.51
CA GLN A 109 11.35 17.02 -11.97
C GLN A 109 11.10 17.29 -10.48
N ASP A 110 9.86 17.58 -10.09
CA ASP A 110 9.43 17.73 -8.70
C ASP A 110 9.79 16.47 -7.89
N MET A 111 9.55 15.28 -8.44
CA MET A 111 9.95 14.03 -7.77
C MET A 111 11.45 13.98 -7.51
N LEU A 112 12.28 14.32 -8.51
CA LEU A 112 13.74 14.29 -8.38
C LEU A 112 14.29 15.39 -7.45
N ASP A 113 13.68 16.57 -7.43
CA ASP A 113 14.13 17.71 -6.64
C ASP A 113 13.68 17.62 -5.16
N HIS A 114 12.66 16.80 -4.89
CA HIS A 114 12.09 16.59 -3.56
C HIS A 114 12.29 15.13 -3.11
N ASP A 115 13.54 14.68 -2.95
CA ASP A 115 13.85 13.29 -2.55
C ASP A 115 13.61 12.99 -1.05
N THR A 116 13.39 14.03 -0.23
CA THR A 116 13.11 13.94 1.21
C THR A 116 11.69 14.41 1.54
N LEU A 117 11.19 14.06 2.74
CA LEU A 117 9.88 14.51 3.22
C LEU A 117 9.91 15.99 3.61
N ASP A 118 9.69 16.86 2.63
CA ASP A 118 9.69 18.31 2.79
C ASP A 118 8.28 18.92 2.63
N ASP A 119 8.22 20.24 2.53
CA ASP A 119 6.96 20.99 2.48
C ASP A 119 6.17 20.74 1.18
N HIS A 120 6.83 20.36 0.07
CA HIS A 120 6.14 19.97 -1.16
C HIS A 120 5.26 18.74 -0.87
N TRP A 121 5.85 17.68 -0.34
CA TRP A 121 5.11 16.44 -0.06
C TRP A 121 4.11 16.57 1.07
N LYS A 122 4.44 17.31 2.13
CA LYS A 122 3.50 17.57 3.23
C LYS A 122 2.25 18.30 2.73
N SER A 123 2.35 19.15 1.71
CA SER A 123 1.20 19.83 1.13
C SER A 123 0.20 18.89 0.43
N LEU A 124 0.63 17.69 0.04
CA LEU A 124 -0.19 16.66 -0.60
C LEU A 124 -0.80 15.65 0.39
N ARG A 125 -0.42 15.75 1.67
CA ARG A 125 -0.89 14.91 2.77
C ARG A 125 -2.02 15.58 3.56
N PHE A 126 -2.67 14.79 4.42
CA PHE A 126 -3.80 15.26 5.25
C PHE A 126 -3.56 15.06 6.75
N ASP A 127 -2.31 14.82 7.16
CA ASP A 127 -1.88 14.42 8.51
C ASP A 127 -2.46 15.31 9.61
N GLU A 128 -2.57 16.62 9.35
CA GLU A 128 -3.06 17.62 10.31
C GLU A 128 -4.58 17.89 10.22
N ARG A 129 -5.30 17.24 9.29
CA ARG A 129 -6.69 17.58 8.95
C ARG A 129 -7.73 16.56 9.42
N TYR A 130 -7.32 15.35 9.83
CA TYR A 130 -8.27 14.28 10.18
C TYR A 130 -9.20 14.61 11.37
N ALA A 131 -8.78 15.49 12.28
CA ALA A 131 -9.61 15.94 13.40
C ALA A 131 -10.83 16.79 12.95
N ASP A 132 -10.78 17.38 11.75
CA ASP A 132 -11.85 18.20 11.19
C ASP A 132 -12.78 17.39 10.26
N ILE A 133 -12.39 16.16 9.89
CA ILE A 133 -13.15 15.31 8.97
C ILE A 133 -14.19 14.50 9.77
N ASP A 134 -15.43 14.97 9.83
CA ASP A 134 -16.57 14.26 10.45
C ASP A 134 -17.40 13.50 9.40
N ILE A 135 -16.76 12.58 8.66
CA ILE A 135 -17.39 11.83 7.57
C ILE A 135 -17.24 10.31 7.79
N PRO A 136 -18.34 9.54 7.75
CA PRO A 136 -18.29 8.08 7.68
C PRO A 136 -17.52 7.60 6.46
N CYS A 137 -16.54 6.70 6.65
CA CYS A 137 -15.78 6.12 5.55
C CYS A 137 -15.70 4.59 5.66
N LEU A 138 -15.95 3.93 4.52
CA LEU A 138 -15.56 2.54 4.31
C LEU A 138 -14.20 2.53 3.60
N HIS A 139 -13.18 2.08 4.30
CA HIS A 139 -11.82 1.88 3.80
C HIS A 139 -11.71 0.47 3.24
N VAL A 140 -11.21 0.33 2.02
CA VAL A 140 -11.00 -0.96 1.34
C VAL A 140 -9.56 -1.01 0.83
N THR A 141 -8.83 -2.06 1.15
CA THR A 141 -7.48 -2.31 0.62
C THR A 141 -7.18 -3.81 0.60
N GLY A 142 -5.95 -4.21 0.28
CA GLY A 142 -5.59 -5.61 0.11
C GLY A 142 -4.15 -5.89 0.53
N TRP A 143 -3.89 -7.05 1.12
CA TRP A 143 -2.56 -7.42 1.62
C TRP A 143 -1.47 -7.46 0.56
N TYR A 144 -1.86 -7.55 -0.70
CA TYR A 144 -0.95 -7.59 -1.84
C TYR A 144 -1.09 -6.35 -2.73
N ASP A 145 -1.71 -5.28 -2.23
CA ASP A 145 -1.67 -3.96 -2.85
C ASP A 145 -0.27 -3.38 -2.70
N MET A 146 0.53 -3.50 -3.77
CA MET A 146 1.92 -3.07 -3.79
C MET A 146 2.10 -1.58 -4.10
N GLU A 147 1.00 -0.84 -4.29
CA GLU A 147 1.02 0.59 -4.59
C GLU A 147 0.58 1.43 -3.39
N ASP A 148 -0.63 1.18 -2.84
CA ASP A 148 -1.31 2.12 -1.94
C ASP A 148 -1.81 1.50 -0.61
N LEU A 149 -1.32 0.30 -0.24
CA LEU A 149 -1.71 -0.39 1.00
C LEU A 149 -1.47 0.49 2.23
N THR A 150 -0.29 1.09 2.35
CA THR A 150 0.11 1.79 3.56
C THR A 150 -0.63 3.13 3.73
N GLY A 151 -1.06 3.74 2.63
CA GLY A 151 -1.84 4.95 2.54
C GLY A 151 -3.28 4.70 2.97
N ALA A 152 -3.87 3.61 2.49
CA ALA A 152 -5.22 3.22 2.89
C ALA A 152 -5.30 2.99 4.41
N PHE A 153 -4.31 2.29 4.98
CA PHE A 153 -4.21 2.11 6.42
C PHE A 153 -3.92 3.42 7.17
N HIS A 154 -3.04 4.27 6.64
CA HIS A 154 -2.74 5.57 7.24
C HIS A 154 -4.00 6.44 7.37
N HIS A 155 -4.84 6.50 6.34
CA HIS A 155 -6.13 7.18 6.42
C HIS A 155 -7.05 6.58 7.49
N TYR A 156 -7.17 5.25 7.53
CA TYR A 156 -8.00 4.57 8.53
C TYR A 156 -7.51 4.85 9.95
N GLU A 157 -6.22 4.65 10.22
CA GLU A 157 -5.61 4.80 11.54
C GLU A 157 -5.73 6.23 12.06
N HIS A 158 -5.46 7.24 11.22
CA HIS A 158 -5.60 8.65 11.62
C HIS A 158 -7.07 9.07 11.81
N MET A 159 -8.01 8.53 11.03
CA MET A 159 -9.44 8.74 11.30
C MET A 159 -9.86 8.11 12.63
N MET A 160 -9.37 6.89 12.93
CA MET A 160 -9.66 6.24 14.21
C MET A 160 -9.09 7.01 15.40
N GLU A 161 -7.90 7.61 15.24
CA GLU A 161 -7.23 8.39 16.27
C GLU A 161 -7.90 9.77 16.52
N ALA A 162 -8.14 10.54 15.45
CA ALA A 162 -8.44 11.97 15.57
C ALA A 162 -9.88 12.35 15.21
N SER A 163 -10.54 11.62 14.31
CA SER A 163 -11.81 12.06 13.74
C SER A 163 -13.00 11.98 14.73
N PRO A 164 -13.93 12.95 14.70
CA PRO A 164 -15.23 12.84 15.36
C PRO A 164 -16.06 11.65 14.85
N ALA A 165 -15.85 11.25 13.59
CA ALA A 165 -16.53 10.15 12.93
C ALA A 165 -15.86 8.78 13.15
N ARG A 166 -14.91 8.63 14.09
CA ARG A 166 -14.18 7.36 14.35
C ARG A 166 -15.09 6.13 14.55
N ASN A 167 -16.27 6.31 15.15
CA ASN A 167 -17.22 5.20 15.36
C ASN A 167 -17.94 4.74 14.06
N ASN A 168 -17.86 5.56 13.01
CA ASN A 168 -18.46 5.32 11.70
C ASN A 168 -17.43 4.95 10.63
N GLN A 169 -16.21 4.61 11.04
CA GLN A 169 -15.19 4.06 10.14
C GLN A 169 -15.37 2.54 10.03
N ARG A 170 -15.19 2.01 8.83
CA ARG A 170 -15.14 0.57 8.55
C ARG A 170 -13.91 0.24 7.72
N LEU A 171 -13.28 -0.91 7.95
CA LEU A 171 -12.11 -1.37 7.20
C LEU A 171 -12.36 -2.76 6.63
N ILE A 172 -12.12 -2.93 5.33
CA ILE A 172 -12.10 -4.22 4.63
C ILE A 172 -10.71 -4.43 4.03
N VAL A 173 -10.06 -5.54 4.39
CA VAL A 173 -8.75 -5.92 3.82
C VAL A 173 -8.82 -7.34 3.30
N GLY A 174 -8.74 -7.51 1.99
CA GLY A 174 -8.71 -8.84 1.36
C GLY A 174 -7.30 -9.29 0.97
N PRO A 175 -7.15 -10.52 0.45
CA PRO A 175 -5.88 -10.99 -0.12
C PRO A 175 -5.74 -10.48 -1.56
N TRP A 176 -5.93 -9.18 -1.77
CA TRP A 176 -6.05 -8.57 -3.09
C TRP A 176 -4.85 -7.70 -3.41
N SER A 177 -4.59 -7.58 -4.70
CA SER A 177 -3.75 -6.56 -5.32
C SER A 177 -4.48 -5.23 -5.46
N HIS A 178 -3.77 -4.24 -6.00
CA HIS A 178 -4.26 -2.88 -6.16
C HIS A 178 -5.60 -2.80 -6.91
N ILE A 179 -5.72 -3.40 -8.10
CA ILE A 179 -6.97 -3.43 -8.88
C ILE A 179 -8.02 -4.33 -8.24
N ASN A 180 -7.59 -5.45 -7.67
CA ASN A 180 -8.51 -6.41 -7.05
C ASN A 180 -9.14 -5.87 -5.76
N CYS A 181 -8.66 -4.75 -5.20
CA CYS A 181 -9.38 -4.04 -4.14
C CYS A 181 -10.73 -3.48 -4.61
N ARG A 182 -10.87 -3.16 -5.91
CA ARG A 182 -12.16 -2.76 -6.51
C ARG A 182 -12.91 -3.95 -7.12
N TRP A 183 -12.18 -4.92 -7.67
CA TRP A 183 -12.74 -6.13 -8.27
C TRP A 183 -12.12 -7.38 -7.63
N PRO A 184 -12.56 -7.77 -6.42
CA PRO A 184 -12.01 -8.90 -5.68
C PRO A 184 -11.87 -10.17 -6.51
N HIS A 185 -10.70 -10.79 -6.44
CA HIS A 185 -10.39 -12.06 -7.10
C HIS A 185 -10.11 -13.15 -6.06
N SER A 186 -10.29 -14.42 -6.45
CA SER A 186 -10.12 -15.57 -5.54
C SER A 186 -8.66 -16.01 -5.40
N SER A 187 -7.75 -15.39 -6.13
CA SER A 187 -6.34 -15.75 -6.16
C SER A 187 -5.46 -14.53 -6.42
N TYR A 188 -4.20 -14.63 -5.99
CA TYR A 188 -3.16 -13.65 -6.29
C TYR A 188 -1.79 -14.35 -6.30
N GLY A 189 -0.92 -13.96 -7.23
CA GLY A 189 0.50 -14.34 -7.19
C GLY A 189 0.76 -15.86 -7.24
N GLY A 190 -0.17 -16.61 -7.84
CA GLY A 190 -0.13 -18.09 -7.94
C GLY A 190 -0.75 -18.85 -6.76
N ILE A 191 -1.34 -18.15 -5.79
CA ILE A 191 -2.03 -18.75 -4.63
C ILE A 191 -3.54 -18.60 -4.78
N GLU A 192 -4.28 -19.69 -4.55
CA GLU A 192 -5.75 -19.69 -4.50
C GLU A 192 -6.23 -19.49 -3.06
N PHE A 193 -7.02 -18.43 -2.85
CA PHE A 193 -7.68 -18.10 -1.59
C PHE A 193 -9.16 -18.54 -1.56
N GLY A 194 -9.71 -18.95 -2.71
CA GLY A 194 -11.07 -19.49 -2.82
C GLY A 194 -12.14 -18.41 -2.98
N SER A 195 -13.36 -18.84 -3.31
CA SER A 195 -14.47 -17.96 -3.68
C SER A 195 -14.86 -16.95 -2.61
N GLU A 196 -14.59 -17.26 -1.33
CA GLU A 196 -14.86 -16.34 -0.22
C GLU A 196 -14.00 -15.07 -0.29
N ALA A 197 -12.82 -15.13 -0.90
CA ALA A 197 -11.98 -13.94 -1.12
C ALA A 197 -12.51 -13.05 -2.27
N ALA A 198 -13.27 -13.61 -3.21
CA ALA A 198 -13.85 -12.90 -4.36
C ALA A 198 -15.23 -12.31 -4.03
N ILE A 199 -15.30 -11.46 -3.00
CA ILE A 199 -16.57 -10.85 -2.58
C ILE A 199 -17.13 -9.89 -3.65
N ASP A 200 -18.45 -9.76 -3.71
CA ASP A 200 -19.10 -8.76 -4.57
C ASP A 200 -18.94 -7.35 -3.96
N MET A 201 -17.95 -6.61 -4.46
CA MET A 201 -17.67 -5.25 -3.98
C MET A 201 -18.79 -4.26 -4.38
N ASP A 202 -19.54 -4.51 -5.45
CA ASP A 202 -20.67 -3.66 -5.82
C ASP A 202 -21.81 -3.79 -4.81
N GLU A 203 -22.07 -5.00 -4.30
CA GLU A 203 -23.04 -5.22 -3.22
C GLU A 203 -22.61 -4.52 -1.93
N VAL A 204 -21.32 -4.62 -1.57
CA VAL A 204 -20.75 -3.92 -0.40
C VAL A 204 -20.94 -2.40 -0.53
N HIS A 205 -20.57 -1.82 -1.68
CA HIS A 205 -20.69 -0.38 -1.92
C HIS A 205 -22.15 0.07 -1.92
N LEU A 206 -23.04 -0.69 -2.58
CA LEU A 206 -24.46 -0.39 -2.62
C LEU A 206 -25.08 -0.40 -1.21
N ARG A 207 -24.74 -1.40 -0.38
CA ARG A 207 -25.21 -1.49 1.01
C ARG A 207 -24.76 -0.27 1.84
N TRP A 208 -23.50 0.14 1.70
CA TRP A 208 -22.97 1.32 2.38
C TRP A 208 -23.72 2.61 1.99
N PHE A 209 -23.86 2.86 0.69
CA PHE A 209 -24.57 4.05 0.20
C PHE A 209 -26.07 4.03 0.50
N ASP A 210 -26.72 2.87 0.47
CA ASP A 210 -28.12 2.73 0.83
C ASP A 210 -28.39 3.15 2.29
N TYR A 211 -27.45 2.88 3.20
CA TYR A 211 -27.54 3.34 4.58
C TYR A 211 -27.36 4.87 4.67
N TRP A 212 -26.20 5.39 4.26
CA TRP A 212 -25.84 6.80 4.50
C TRP A 212 -26.61 7.79 3.63
N LEU A 213 -26.84 7.46 2.36
CA LEU A 213 -27.49 8.36 1.40
C LEU A 213 -29.01 8.20 1.39
N LYS A 214 -29.53 6.98 1.60
CA LYS A 214 -30.98 6.70 1.51
C LYS A 214 -31.65 6.39 2.86
N GLY A 215 -30.89 6.26 3.95
CA GLY A 215 -31.43 6.00 5.29
C GLY A 215 -32.01 4.59 5.48
N LYS A 216 -31.66 3.63 4.61
CA LYS A 216 -32.14 2.24 4.75
C LYS A 216 -31.52 1.59 5.98
N GLN A 217 -32.34 0.97 6.82
CA GLN A 217 -31.87 0.25 8.00
C GLN A 217 -31.44 -1.17 7.60
N ASN A 218 -30.19 -1.30 7.16
CA ASN A 218 -29.61 -2.53 6.60
C ASN A 218 -28.43 -3.10 7.42
N GLY A 219 -28.29 -2.65 8.68
CA GLY A 219 -27.32 -3.18 9.65
C GLY A 219 -25.88 -2.68 9.50
N VAL A 220 -25.57 -1.75 8.60
CA VAL A 220 -24.21 -1.18 8.45
C VAL A 220 -23.60 -0.69 9.79
N PRO A 221 -24.35 0.00 10.68
CA PRO A 221 -23.82 0.41 11.98
C PRO A 221 -23.48 -0.76 12.92
N ASP A 222 -24.14 -1.90 12.74
CA ASP A 222 -23.99 -3.09 13.60
C ASP A 222 -22.89 -4.03 13.10
N ASP A 223 -22.39 -3.83 11.87
CA ASP A 223 -21.27 -4.60 11.35
C ASP A 223 -20.00 -4.36 12.20
N PRO A 224 -19.18 -5.41 12.43
CA PRO A 224 -17.86 -5.25 13.01
C PRO A 224 -17.04 -4.18 12.25
N PRO A 225 -16.32 -3.30 12.96
CA PRO A 225 -15.63 -2.18 12.34
C PRO A 225 -14.49 -2.62 11.41
N VAL A 226 -13.95 -3.83 11.60
CA VAL A 226 -12.85 -4.34 10.80
C VAL A 226 -13.19 -5.75 10.32
N LYS A 227 -13.05 -5.96 9.00
CA LYS A 227 -13.17 -7.24 8.32
C LYS A 227 -11.87 -7.49 7.53
N ILE A 228 -11.10 -8.48 7.93
CA ILE A 228 -9.77 -8.76 7.38
C ILE A 228 -9.72 -10.21 6.93
N PHE A 229 -9.18 -10.49 5.75
CA PHE A 229 -8.85 -11.84 5.33
C PHE A 229 -7.51 -12.24 5.93
N GLU A 230 -7.40 -13.41 6.56
CA GLU A 230 -6.14 -13.95 7.08
C GLU A 230 -5.55 -14.92 6.03
N PRO A 231 -4.54 -14.53 5.21
CA PRO A 231 -4.07 -15.36 4.10
C PRO A 231 -3.56 -16.73 4.56
N GLY A 232 -2.88 -16.79 5.72
CA GLY A 232 -2.37 -18.04 6.29
C GLY A 232 -3.45 -19.01 6.78
N LYS A 233 -4.64 -18.52 7.16
CA LYS A 233 -5.79 -19.36 7.54
C LYS A 233 -6.79 -19.56 6.40
N ASN A 234 -6.66 -18.75 5.36
CA ASN A 234 -7.58 -18.68 4.24
C ASN A 234 -9.04 -18.43 4.66
N ALA A 235 -9.26 -17.45 5.54
CA ALA A 235 -10.57 -17.14 6.10
C ALA A 235 -10.74 -15.66 6.45
N TRP A 236 -11.98 -15.18 6.46
CA TRP A 236 -12.34 -13.85 6.96
C TRP A 236 -12.40 -13.82 8.48
N LEU A 237 -11.71 -12.85 9.08
CA LEU A 237 -11.80 -12.45 10.46
C LEU A 237 -12.61 -11.15 10.57
N HIS A 238 -13.56 -11.16 11.49
CA HIS A 238 -14.33 -9.98 11.89
C HIS A 238 -13.92 -9.57 13.31
N THR A 239 -13.57 -8.29 13.50
CA THR A 239 -12.98 -7.81 14.75
C THR A 239 -13.38 -6.36 15.03
N ASP A 240 -13.17 -5.92 16.27
CA ASP A 240 -13.47 -4.57 16.75
C ASP A 240 -12.32 -3.56 16.52
N ARG A 241 -11.12 -4.05 16.17
CA ARG A 241 -9.94 -3.21 16.04
C ARG A 241 -8.91 -3.71 15.04
N TRP A 242 -8.11 -2.79 14.56
CA TRP A 242 -6.82 -3.03 13.94
C TRP A 242 -5.76 -2.16 14.64
N PRO A 243 -4.52 -2.65 14.83
CA PRO A 243 -4.08 -4.04 14.64
C PRO A 243 -4.66 -5.00 15.68
N LEU A 244 -4.58 -6.31 15.42
CA LEU A 244 -5.03 -7.33 16.37
C LEU A 244 -4.01 -7.52 17.50
N GLY A 245 -2.72 -7.43 17.17
CA GLY A 245 -1.62 -7.64 18.10
C GLY A 245 -1.67 -6.69 19.28
N ASP A 246 -1.58 -7.23 20.49
CA ASP A 246 -1.48 -6.49 21.75
C ASP A 246 -0.08 -6.56 22.38
N LYS A 247 0.83 -7.29 21.74
CA LYS A 247 2.21 -7.54 22.18
C LYS A 247 3.14 -7.59 20.99
N GLU A 248 4.32 -7.03 21.17
CA GLU A 248 5.41 -7.18 20.23
C GLU A 248 6.12 -8.52 20.44
N LYS A 249 6.51 -9.17 19.34
CA LYS A 249 7.41 -10.32 19.35
C LYS A 249 8.75 -9.87 18.77
N LEU A 250 9.75 -9.79 19.62
CA LEU A 250 11.11 -9.44 19.22
C LEU A 250 11.85 -10.68 18.73
N LEU A 251 12.35 -10.60 17.50
CA LEU A 251 13.21 -11.62 16.89
C LEU A 251 14.54 -10.99 16.51
N PHE A 252 15.63 -11.57 17.01
CA PHE A 252 16.99 -11.17 16.67
C PHE A 252 17.47 -11.94 15.45
N LEU A 253 18.14 -11.23 14.53
CA LEU A 253 18.91 -11.82 13.44
C LEU A 253 20.16 -12.48 14.04
N ARG A 254 20.36 -13.77 13.73
CA ARG A 254 21.48 -14.58 14.20
C ARG A 254 22.25 -15.14 13.02
N PHE A 255 23.57 -15.24 13.12
CA PHE A 255 24.38 -15.91 12.11
C PHE A 255 25.41 -16.82 12.78
N ASP A 256 25.42 -18.11 12.47
CA ASP A 256 26.34 -19.07 13.09
C ASP A 256 27.66 -19.26 12.30
N GLY A 257 27.91 -18.39 11.32
CA GLY A 257 29.02 -18.50 10.37
C GLY A 257 28.69 -19.35 9.13
N LYS A 258 27.51 -19.96 9.06
CA LYS A 258 27.06 -20.75 7.91
C LYS A 258 25.64 -20.42 7.47
N THR A 259 24.73 -20.23 8.42
CA THR A 259 23.29 -20.05 8.20
C THR A 259 22.76 -18.92 9.06
N GLY A 260 21.87 -18.11 8.48
CA GLY A 260 21.15 -17.07 9.20
C GLY A 260 19.89 -17.63 9.84
N GLY A 261 19.63 -17.21 11.08
CA GLY A 261 18.48 -17.65 11.87
C GLY A 261 17.74 -16.50 12.55
N LEU A 262 16.49 -16.74 12.93
CA LEU A 262 15.72 -15.85 13.80
C LEU A 262 15.61 -16.45 15.21
N SER A 263 15.88 -15.65 16.24
CA SER A 263 15.84 -16.10 17.64
C SER A 263 15.12 -15.12 18.55
N ASP A 264 14.41 -15.63 19.56
CA ASP A 264 13.86 -14.82 20.66
C ASP A 264 14.96 -14.37 21.65
N ALA A 265 16.18 -14.91 21.55
CA ALA A 265 17.32 -14.56 22.40
C ALA A 265 18.29 -13.61 21.67
N PRO A 266 18.87 -12.62 22.38
CA PRO A 266 19.83 -11.69 21.79
C PRO A 266 21.05 -12.41 21.20
N PRO A 267 21.74 -11.80 20.21
CA PRO A 267 23.02 -12.29 19.73
C PRO A 267 24.05 -12.37 20.87
N PRO A 268 25.00 -13.32 20.85
CA PRO A 268 26.10 -13.36 21.79
C PRO A 268 27.06 -12.22 21.40
N VAL A 269 28.05 -11.96 22.25
CA VAL A 269 29.01 -10.88 21.98
C VAL A 269 29.86 -11.18 20.73
N ASP A 270 30.00 -12.45 20.37
CA ASP A 270 30.83 -12.97 19.28
C ASP A 270 30.01 -13.57 18.12
N ASP A 271 28.75 -13.15 17.92
CA ASP A 271 28.05 -13.53 16.68
C ASP A 271 28.84 -12.99 15.48
N PRO A 272 29.22 -13.84 14.52
CA PRO A 272 29.89 -13.37 13.32
C PRO A 272 28.98 -12.44 12.50
N GLU A 273 29.59 -11.47 11.85
CA GLU A 273 28.92 -10.63 10.87
C GLU A 273 28.65 -11.42 9.57
N GLN A 274 27.56 -11.12 8.89
CA GLN A 274 27.26 -11.63 7.55
C GLN A 274 27.39 -10.49 6.53
N SER A 275 28.14 -10.73 5.46
CA SER A 275 28.43 -9.74 4.43
C SER A 275 28.04 -10.23 3.04
N TYR A 276 27.66 -9.32 2.16
CA TYR A 276 27.44 -9.59 0.74
C TYR A 276 27.96 -8.45 -0.12
N ARG A 277 28.07 -8.68 -1.43
CA ARG A 277 28.47 -7.66 -2.40
C ARG A 277 27.27 -7.27 -3.25
N TYR A 278 26.74 -6.07 -3.02
CA TYR A 278 25.78 -5.46 -3.92
C TYR A 278 26.45 -4.98 -5.21
N ASN A 279 25.84 -5.28 -6.36
CA ASN A 279 26.28 -4.82 -7.66
C ASN A 279 25.17 -4.00 -8.34
N PRO A 280 25.30 -2.67 -8.49
CA PRO A 280 24.23 -1.83 -9.05
C PRO A 280 23.81 -2.20 -10.49
N VAL A 281 24.68 -2.86 -11.27
CA VAL A 281 24.35 -3.33 -12.63
C VAL A 281 23.73 -4.74 -12.67
N ASP A 282 23.57 -5.37 -11.52
CA ASP A 282 22.88 -6.66 -11.33
C ASP A 282 22.14 -6.64 -9.99
N PRO A 283 21.10 -5.81 -9.83
CA PRO A 283 20.32 -5.73 -8.60
C PRO A 283 19.45 -6.97 -8.41
N ALA A 284 19.13 -7.31 -7.15
CA ALA A 284 18.14 -8.33 -6.86
C ALA A 284 16.75 -7.95 -7.44
N PRO A 285 16.08 -8.82 -8.20
CA PRO A 285 14.86 -8.45 -8.91
C PRO A 285 13.63 -8.47 -7.99
N THR A 286 12.71 -7.52 -8.19
CA THR A 286 11.36 -7.51 -7.59
C THR A 286 10.46 -8.63 -8.13
N ARG A 287 10.85 -9.29 -9.24
CA ARG A 287 10.09 -10.34 -9.96
C ARG A 287 8.72 -9.92 -10.51
N MET A 288 8.43 -8.62 -10.53
CA MET A 288 7.26 -8.07 -11.22
C MET A 288 7.40 -8.22 -12.74
N ASP A 289 6.28 -8.38 -13.44
CA ASP A 289 6.24 -8.27 -14.89
C ASP A 289 6.22 -6.79 -15.28
N ILE A 290 7.39 -6.26 -15.64
CA ILE A 290 7.56 -4.87 -16.06
C ILE A 290 6.81 -4.46 -17.34
N LYS A 291 6.10 -5.39 -17.99
CA LYS A 291 5.22 -5.08 -19.12
C LYS A 291 3.75 -4.94 -18.71
N LYS A 292 3.44 -5.24 -17.45
CA LYS A 292 2.09 -5.19 -16.91
C LYS A 292 2.02 -4.10 -15.85
N TYR A 293 1.25 -3.07 -16.18
CA TYR A 293 0.81 -2.04 -15.25
C TYR A 293 -0.70 -2.20 -15.03
N PRO A 294 -1.22 -2.07 -13.80
CA PRO A 294 -0.51 -1.88 -12.52
C PRO A 294 0.22 -3.12 -12.00
N LEU A 295 0.84 -3.00 -10.81
CA LEU A 295 1.56 -4.10 -10.16
C LEU A 295 0.59 -5.20 -9.69
N GLU A 296 0.35 -6.16 -10.59
CA GLU A 296 -0.60 -7.25 -10.41
C GLU A 296 0.12 -8.61 -10.48
N ASP A 297 -0.34 -9.57 -9.66
CA ASP A 297 0.15 -10.96 -9.62
C ASP A 297 1.67 -11.12 -9.45
N ILE A 298 2.30 -10.33 -8.57
CA ILE A 298 3.72 -10.51 -8.23
C ILE A 298 3.90 -11.88 -7.55
N PRO A 299 4.81 -12.76 -8.05
CA PRO A 299 5.04 -14.06 -7.46
C PRO A 299 5.47 -13.96 -5.99
N LEU A 300 4.75 -14.67 -5.12
CA LEU A 300 5.04 -14.69 -3.69
C LEU A 300 6.26 -15.54 -3.35
N ASP A 301 6.52 -16.61 -4.11
CA ASP A 301 7.72 -17.43 -3.97
C ASP A 301 9.00 -16.60 -4.14
N GLN A 302 9.81 -16.49 -3.09
CA GLN A 302 11.09 -15.78 -3.14
C GLN A 302 12.29 -16.69 -3.42
N THR A 303 12.10 -18.01 -3.57
CA THR A 303 13.20 -18.98 -3.76
C THR A 303 14.20 -18.57 -4.85
N PRO A 304 13.76 -18.06 -6.03
CA PRO A 304 14.71 -17.61 -7.05
C PRO A 304 15.56 -16.41 -6.61
N VAL A 305 15.00 -15.47 -5.84
CA VAL A 305 15.72 -14.29 -5.33
C VAL A 305 16.65 -14.69 -4.19
N GLU A 306 16.16 -15.54 -3.28
CA GLU A 306 16.90 -16.11 -2.15
C GLU A 306 18.14 -16.91 -2.61
N SER A 307 18.13 -17.47 -3.81
CA SER A 307 19.29 -18.19 -4.36
C SER A 307 20.48 -17.29 -4.72
N ARG A 308 20.32 -15.95 -4.71
CA ARG A 308 21.37 -15.01 -5.09
C ARG A 308 22.42 -14.83 -3.98
N PRO A 309 23.71 -14.64 -4.34
CA PRO A 309 24.77 -14.43 -3.36
C PRO A 309 24.72 -13.06 -2.66
N ASP A 310 23.92 -12.12 -3.17
CA ASP A 310 23.71 -10.78 -2.62
C ASP A 310 22.43 -10.63 -1.80
N VAL A 311 21.82 -11.75 -1.39
CA VAL A 311 20.62 -11.79 -0.56
C VAL A 311 20.95 -12.57 0.72
N LEU A 312 20.80 -11.92 1.86
CA LEU A 312 20.97 -12.56 3.17
C LEU A 312 19.62 -13.15 3.63
N ILE A 313 19.65 -14.37 4.17
CA ILE A 313 18.46 -15.09 4.61
C ILE A 313 18.58 -15.39 6.09
N TYR A 314 17.53 -15.06 6.84
CA TYR A 314 17.39 -15.39 8.26
C TYR A 314 16.05 -16.11 8.46
N SER A 315 16.09 -17.38 8.85
CA SER A 315 14.88 -18.20 9.01
C SER A 315 14.71 -18.64 10.47
N SER A 316 13.48 -18.65 10.98
CA SER A 316 13.21 -19.29 12.27
C SER A 316 13.34 -20.81 12.14
N GLU A 317 13.38 -21.50 13.28
CA GLU A 317 13.02 -22.92 13.28
C GLU A 317 11.57 -23.10 12.80
N ALA A 318 11.26 -24.31 12.33
CA ALA A 318 9.91 -24.66 11.91
C ALA A 318 8.91 -24.41 13.06
N LEU A 319 7.87 -23.63 12.78
CA LEU A 319 6.86 -23.31 13.78
C LEU A 319 6.09 -24.58 14.16
N LEU A 320 6.08 -24.91 15.46
CA LEU A 320 5.34 -26.06 16.01
C LEU A 320 3.87 -25.76 16.31
N ARG A 321 3.50 -24.47 16.27
CA ARG A 321 2.16 -23.96 16.50
C ARG A 321 1.93 -22.75 15.61
N GLU A 322 0.66 -22.49 15.32
CA GLU A 322 0.24 -21.29 14.59
C GLU A 322 0.79 -20.03 15.26
N LEU A 323 1.32 -19.13 14.44
CA LEU A 323 1.74 -17.78 14.82
C LEU A 323 1.00 -16.79 13.93
N VAL A 324 0.15 -15.97 14.53
CA VAL A 324 -0.51 -14.86 13.84
C VAL A 324 0.28 -13.59 14.09
N LEU A 325 0.72 -12.93 13.02
CA LEU A 325 1.33 -11.60 13.07
C LEU A 325 0.30 -10.60 12.53
N SER A 326 0.00 -9.57 13.30
CA SER A 326 -0.94 -8.52 12.90
C SER A 326 -0.49 -7.17 13.45
N GLY A 327 -0.26 -6.25 12.52
CA GLY A 327 0.29 -4.92 12.79
C GLY A 327 1.47 -4.63 11.86
N TRP A 328 2.16 -3.54 12.15
CA TRP A 328 3.29 -3.07 11.35
C TRP A 328 4.60 -3.62 11.92
N PRO A 329 5.40 -4.35 11.14
CA PRO A 329 6.71 -4.81 11.59
C PRO A 329 7.67 -3.62 11.70
N HIS A 330 8.54 -3.66 12.71
CA HIS A 330 9.66 -2.75 12.84
C HIS A 330 10.96 -3.54 12.73
N LEU A 331 11.96 -2.95 12.08
CA LEU A 331 13.28 -3.54 11.91
C LEU A 331 14.34 -2.57 12.43
N GLU A 332 15.19 -3.08 13.31
CA GLU A 332 16.43 -2.42 13.70
C GLU A 332 17.60 -3.25 13.16
N ILE A 333 18.42 -2.64 12.29
CA ILE A 333 19.64 -3.26 11.76
C ILE A 333 20.87 -2.47 12.16
N TYR A 334 21.91 -3.21 12.52
CA TYR A 334 23.27 -2.70 12.66
C TYR A 334 24.03 -3.14 11.43
N ALA A 335 24.23 -2.21 10.50
CA ALA A 335 24.78 -2.52 9.19
C ALA A 335 25.84 -1.49 8.78
N ALA A 336 26.75 -1.90 7.90
CA ALA A 336 27.81 -1.06 7.38
C ALA A 336 27.94 -1.27 5.86
N SER A 337 28.32 -0.21 5.17
CA SER A 337 28.65 -0.23 3.74
C SER A 337 30.08 0.22 3.54
N SER A 338 30.75 -0.33 2.51
CA SER A 338 32.03 0.20 2.04
C SER A 338 31.88 1.48 1.20
N CYS A 339 30.65 1.85 0.85
CA CYS A 339 30.30 3.05 0.09
C CYS A 339 29.72 4.13 1.02
N GLU A 340 29.67 5.37 0.53
CA GLU A 340 29.08 6.50 1.27
C GLU A 340 27.55 6.40 1.40
N ASP A 341 26.90 5.72 0.46
CA ASP A 341 25.46 5.52 0.43
C ASP A 341 25.09 4.12 -0.11
N THR A 342 23.98 3.57 0.38
CA THR A 342 23.42 2.28 -0.05
C THR A 342 21.98 2.11 0.43
N GLU A 343 21.27 1.14 -0.13
CA GLU A 343 19.89 0.82 0.23
C GLU A 343 19.81 -0.53 0.96
N TRP A 344 18.96 -0.61 1.98
CA TRP A 344 18.66 -1.84 2.71
C TRP A 344 17.24 -2.28 2.43
N HIS A 345 17.10 -3.34 1.64
CA HIS A 345 15.80 -3.92 1.29
C HIS A 345 15.54 -5.14 2.15
N VAL A 346 14.38 -5.18 2.82
CA VAL A 346 14.01 -6.28 3.70
C VAL A 346 12.63 -6.80 3.33
N LYS A 347 12.52 -8.13 3.29
CA LYS A 347 11.29 -8.87 3.04
C LYS A 347 11.04 -9.83 4.19
N ILE A 348 9.79 -9.93 4.61
CA ILE A 348 9.31 -10.96 5.53
C ILE A 348 8.53 -11.95 4.67
N THR A 349 8.94 -13.22 4.67
CA THR A 349 8.38 -14.29 3.83
C THR A 349 7.72 -15.40 4.62
#